data_AF-A0A1T4S6P4-F1
#
_entry.id   AF-A0A1T4S6P4-F1
#
_cell.length_a   1.000
_cell.length_b   1.000
_cell.length_c   1.000
_cell.angle_alpha   90.00
_cell.angle_beta   90.00
_cell.angle_gamma   90.00
#
_symmetry.space_group_name_H-M   'P 1'
#
loop_
_entity.id
_entity.type
_entity.pdbx_description
1 polymer ?
#
loop_
_entity_poly.entity_id
_entity_poly.type
_entity_poly.pdbx_seq_one_letter_code
_entity_poly.pdbx_strand_id
1 'polypeptide(L)'
;MDLPRWLGRIGQTVVAFLLGAAVWSAGRPFMAVGLFLLVAVVIPLVTWWFFERPGPGPDGEALRRQVADEERSLAHHEILLGPTHPDTLTARNNLAFGYTRVGRLCEAIAHYELALTLAIHTVGPRDPETLLLRRNLADAYRMAGRFADAIIQLDLAHCPVPHPHPADAGADVRRTPAPARARGGEGGSTARTQ
;
A
#
# COMPACT_ATOMS: atom_id res chain seq x y z
N MET A 1 -37.54 18.35 -19.96
CA MET A 1 -36.10 18.67 -19.84
C MET A 1 -35.96 19.65 -18.69
N ASP A 2 -35.59 19.14 -17.52
CA ASP A 2 -35.33 19.97 -16.34
C ASP A 2 -33.98 20.66 -16.51
N LEU A 3 -33.97 21.99 -16.56
CA LEU A 3 -32.72 22.74 -16.56
C LEU A 3 -32.01 22.49 -15.21
N PRO A 4 -30.71 22.14 -15.22
CA PRO A 4 -29.99 21.90 -13.98
C PRO A 4 -29.92 23.17 -13.14
N ARG A 5 -30.32 23.06 -11.86
CA ARG A 5 -30.32 24.16 -10.87
C ARG A 5 -28.96 24.85 -10.68
N TRP A 6 -27.89 24.26 -11.18
CA TRP A 6 -26.53 24.82 -11.19
C TRP A 6 -26.40 26.03 -12.14
N LEU A 7 -27.24 26.14 -13.18
CA LEU A 7 -27.22 27.26 -14.14
C LEU A 7 -27.58 28.60 -13.48
N GLY A 8 -28.44 28.59 -12.46
CA GLY A 8 -28.80 29.81 -11.71
C GLY A 8 -27.67 30.36 -10.85
N ARG A 9 -26.73 29.50 -10.43
CA ARG A 9 -25.63 29.89 -9.53
C ARG A 9 -24.41 30.44 -10.28
N ILE A 10 -24.16 29.96 -11.51
CA ILE A 10 -23.19 30.58 -12.43
C ILE A 10 -23.63 31.99 -12.81
N GLY A 11 -24.93 32.20 -13.08
CA GLY A 11 -25.45 33.53 -13.40
C GLY A 11 -25.16 34.55 -12.30
N GLN A 12 -25.28 34.14 -11.03
CA GLN A 12 -25.10 35.03 -9.90
C GLN A 12 -23.64 35.41 -9.64
N THR A 13 -22.68 34.49 -9.87
CA THR A 13 -21.25 34.80 -9.74
C THR A 13 -20.74 35.66 -10.89
N VAL A 14 -21.21 35.44 -12.12
CA VAL A 14 -20.88 36.27 -13.28
C VAL A 14 -21.45 37.68 -13.12
N VAL A 15 -22.69 37.84 -12.63
CA VAL A 15 -23.31 39.15 -12.37
C VAL A 15 -22.60 39.91 -11.24
N ALA A 16 -22.23 39.24 -10.14
CA ALA A 16 -21.45 39.85 -9.06
C ALA A 16 -20.05 40.30 -9.54
N PHE A 17 -19.43 39.52 -10.43
CA PHE A 17 -18.13 39.83 -10.99
C PHE A 17 -18.18 41.02 -11.97
N LEU A 18 -19.21 41.10 -12.83
CA LEU A 18 -19.42 42.23 -13.73
C LEU A 18 -19.74 43.54 -12.98
N LEU A 19 -20.50 43.47 -11.89
CA LEU A 19 -20.78 44.64 -11.04
C LEU A 19 -19.52 45.11 -10.28
N GLY A 20 -18.67 44.19 -9.81
CA GLY A 20 -17.40 44.53 -9.16
C GLY A 20 -16.41 45.20 -10.12
N ALA A 21 -16.35 44.75 -11.38
CA ALA A 21 -15.49 45.34 -12.41
C ALA A 21 -15.91 46.78 -12.79
N ALA A 22 -17.21 47.08 -12.79
CA ALA A 22 -17.72 48.42 -13.09
C ALA A 22 -17.34 49.45 -12.01
N VAL A 23 -17.36 49.05 -10.72
CA VAL A 23 -17.03 49.93 -9.58
C VAL A 23 -15.52 50.20 -9.44
N TRP A 24 -14.65 49.30 -9.94
CA TRP A 24 -13.19 49.45 -9.82
C TRP A 24 -12.57 50.39 -10.87
N SER A 25 -13.26 50.71 -11.96
CA SER A 25 -12.65 51.43 -13.10
C SER A 25 -12.26 52.91 -12.85
N ALA A 26 -12.59 53.48 -11.68
CA ALA A 26 -12.25 54.86 -11.33
C ALA A 26 -10.90 54.99 -10.56
N GLY A 27 -9.79 54.88 -11.30
CA GLY A 27 -8.59 55.69 -11.05
C GLY A 27 -7.55 55.23 -10.01
N ARG A 28 -6.82 54.12 -10.23
CA ARG A 28 -5.55 53.81 -9.50
C ARG A 28 -4.47 53.10 -10.34
N PRO A 29 -3.16 53.32 -10.01
CA PRO A 29 -2.02 53.03 -10.90
C PRO A 29 -1.72 51.54 -11.10
N PHE A 30 -1.12 51.24 -12.25
CA PHE A 30 -0.87 49.93 -12.88
C PHE A 30 -0.31 48.79 -11.99
N MET A 31 0.27 49.06 -10.82
CA MET A 31 0.79 48.02 -9.92
C MET A 31 -0.31 47.18 -9.23
N ALA A 32 -1.54 47.71 -9.10
CA ALA A 32 -2.65 46.98 -8.46
C ALA A 32 -3.36 45.98 -9.39
N VAL A 33 -3.21 46.15 -10.72
CA VAL A 33 -3.87 45.31 -11.73
C VAL A 33 -3.28 43.90 -11.75
N GLY A 34 -1.96 43.76 -11.53
CA GLY A 34 -1.29 42.46 -11.46
C GLY A 34 -1.73 41.61 -10.26
N LEU A 35 -1.85 42.24 -9.09
CA LEU A 35 -2.36 41.56 -7.88
C LEU A 35 -3.84 41.19 -8.04
N PHE A 36 -4.64 42.06 -8.67
CA PHE A 36 -6.04 41.80 -8.95
C PHE A 36 -6.22 40.64 -9.94
N LEU A 37 -5.45 40.58 -11.03
CA LEU A 37 -5.51 39.45 -11.97
C LEU A 37 -5.04 38.14 -11.33
N LEU A 38 -4.01 38.18 -10.47
CA LEU A 38 -3.57 37.00 -9.74
C LEU A 38 -4.69 36.48 -8.80
N VAL A 39 -5.31 37.35 -8.02
CA VAL A 39 -6.41 36.99 -7.12
C VAL A 39 -7.67 36.58 -7.90
N ALA A 40 -8.03 37.28 -8.98
CA ALA A 40 -9.26 37.07 -9.74
C ALA A 40 -9.17 35.92 -10.76
N VAL A 41 -7.97 35.42 -11.07
CA VAL A 41 -7.77 34.28 -11.99
C VAL A 41 -7.21 33.08 -11.25
N VAL A 42 -6.16 33.25 -10.44
CA VAL A 42 -5.48 32.11 -9.79
C VAL A 42 -6.26 31.57 -8.61
N ILE A 43 -6.84 32.41 -7.76
CA ILE A 43 -7.66 31.92 -6.64
C ILE A 43 -8.89 31.17 -7.15
N PRO A 44 -9.70 31.67 -8.10
CA PRO A 44 -10.78 30.87 -8.64
C PRO A 44 -10.26 29.66 -9.41
N LEU A 45 -9.11 29.68 -10.10
CA LEU A 45 -8.56 28.47 -10.73
C LEU A 45 -8.17 27.39 -9.69
N VAL A 46 -7.53 27.78 -8.60
CA VAL A 46 -7.11 26.87 -7.52
C VAL A 46 -8.30 26.41 -6.67
N THR A 47 -9.23 27.31 -6.38
CA THR A 47 -10.47 27.00 -5.65
C THR A 47 -11.41 26.14 -6.50
N TRP A 48 -11.48 26.40 -7.80
CA TRP A 48 -12.18 25.57 -8.78
C TRP A 48 -11.52 24.20 -8.89
N TRP A 49 -10.18 24.10 -8.93
CA TRP A 49 -9.49 22.80 -8.89
C TRP A 49 -9.77 22.02 -7.59
N PHE A 50 -9.95 22.71 -6.47
CA PHE A 50 -10.30 22.09 -5.18
C PHE A 50 -11.78 21.69 -5.08
N PHE A 51 -12.68 22.40 -5.74
CA PHE A 51 -14.14 22.18 -5.72
C PHE A 51 -14.62 21.25 -6.85
N GLU A 52 -13.92 21.20 -7.98
CA GLU A 52 -14.16 20.31 -9.12
C GLU A 52 -13.44 18.96 -8.96
N ARG A 53 -12.85 18.67 -7.78
CA ARG A 53 -12.61 17.27 -7.42
C ARG A 53 -13.99 16.63 -7.31
N PRO A 54 -14.36 15.69 -8.19
CA PRO A 54 -15.58 14.93 -7.96
C PRO A 54 -15.49 14.36 -6.55
N GLY A 55 -16.47 14.68 -5.69
CA GLY A 55 -16.65 13.94 -4.46
C GLY A 55 -16.64 12.45 -4.78
N PRO A 56 -16.19 11.58 -3.86
CA PRO A 56 -16.18 10.15 -4.12
C PRO A 56 -17.55 9.78 -4.69
N GLY A 57 -17.57 9.25 -5.91
CA GLY A 57 -18.83 8.93 -6.59
C GLY A 57 -19.69 7.99 -5.73
N PRO A 58 -20.96 7.76 -6.07
CA PRO A 58 -21.79 6.77 -5.37
C PRO A 58 -21.08 5.42 -5.22
N ASP A 59 -20.21 5.07 -6.17
CA ASP A 59 -19.34 3.89 -6.15
C ASP A 59 -18.32 3.92 -5.01
N GLY A 60 -17.74 5.09 -4.68
CA GLY A 60 -16.76 5.25 -3.60
C GLY A 60 -17.39 5.12 -2.21
N GLU A 61 -18.63 5.55 -2.02
CA GLU A 61 -19.36 5.30 -0.78
C GLU A 61 -19.79 3.84 -0.63
N ALA A 62 -20.31 3.23 -1.71
CA ALA A 62 -20.66 1.82 -1.73
C ALA A 62 -19.44 0.95 -1.38
N LEU A 63 -18.28 1.31 -1.90
CA LEU A 63 -17.03 0.62 -1.61
C LEU A 63 -16.59 0.77 -0.15
N ARG A 64 -16.73 1.96 0.45
CA ARG A 64 -16.44 2.16 1.88
C ARG A 64 -17.40 1.40 2.78
N ARG A 65 -18.70 1.34 2.43
CA ARG A 65 -19.69 0.53 3.14
C ARG A 65 -19.31 -0.95 3.05
N GLN A 66 -18.95 -1.42 1.86
CA GLN A 66 -18.48 -2.79 1.66
C GLN A 66 -17.28 -3.13 2.56
N VAL A 67 -16.26 -2.27 2.59
CA VAL A 67 -15.09 -2.48 3.47
C VAL A 67 -15.50 -2.55 4.94
N ALA A 68 -16.41 -1.69 5.40
CA ALA A 68 -16.89 -1.74 6.78
C ALA A 68 -17.65 -3.04 7.10
N ASP A 69 -18.39 -3.60 6.13
CA ASP A 69 -19.07 -4.89 6.30
C ASP A 69 -18.08 -6.06 6.29
N GLU A 70 -17.03 -6.00 5.47
CA GLU A 70 -15.91 -6.96 5.46
C GLU A 70 -15.13 -6.92 6.79
N GLU A 71 -14.87 -5.75 7.37
CA GLU A 71 -14.25 -5.60 8.70
C GLU A 71 -15.08 -6.31 9.79
N ARG A 72 -16.40 -6.12 9.77
CA ARG A 72 -17.32 -6.81 10.70
C ARG A 72 -17.33 -8.31 10.49
N SER A 73 -17.35 -8.75 9.24
CA SER A 73 -17.32 -10.18 8.89
C SER A 73 -16.02 -10.82 9.36
N LEU A 74 -14.87 -10.16 9.17
CA LEU A 74 -13.59 -10.64 9.66
C LEU A 74 -13.58 -10.76 11.18
N ALA A 75 -14.04 -9.73 11.90
CA ALA A 75 -14.11 -9.77 13.36
C ALA A 75 -14.99 -10.93 13.85
N HIS A 76 -16.10 -11.21 13.16
CA HIS A 76 -16.97 -12.34 13.47
C HIS A 76 -16.27 -13.69 13.26
N HIS A 77 -15.58 -13.88 12.13
CA HIS A 77 -14.82 -15.11 11.85
C HIS A 77 -13.65 -15.30 12.81
N GLU A 78 -12.95 -14.24 13.19
CA GLU A 78 -11.86 -14.30 14.17
C GLU A 78 -12.36 -14.77 15.55
N ILE A 79 -13.55 -14.33 15.97
CA ILE A 79 -14.15 -14.73 17.25
C ILE A 79 -14.66 -16.19 17.19
N LEU A 80 -15.29 -16.60 16.09
CA LEU A 80 -15.94 -17.91 15.99
C LEU A 80 -14.98 -19.05 15.60
N LEU A 81 -14.08 -18.79 14.65
CA LEU A 81 -13.24 -19.80 14.00
C LEU A 81 -11.76 -19.64 14.36
N GLY A 82 -11.38 -18.47 14.88
CA GLY A 82 -10.00 -18.13 15.17
C GLY A 82 -9.26 -17.51 13.99
N PRO A 83 -8.09 -16.90 14.23
CA PRO A 83 -7.33 -16.14 13.24
C PRO A 83 -6.67 -17.00 12.14
N THR A 84 -6.54 -18.30 12.36
CA THR A 84 -5.83 -19.26 11.50
C THR A 84 -6.76 -20.10 10.62
N HIS A 85 -8.07 -19.97 10.79
CA HIS A 85 -9.03 -20.74 10.03
C HIS A 85 -9.06 -20.29 8.56
N PRO A 86 -9.16 -21.20 7.57
CA PRO A 86 -9.20 -20.85 6.14
C PRO A 86 -10.25 -19.79 5.80
N ASP A 87 -11.47 -19.90 6.36
CA ASP A 87 -12.52 -18.89 6.14
C ASP A 87 -12.13 -17.50 6.68
N THR A 88 -11.41 -17.44 7.80
CA THR A 88 -10.88 -16.19 8.36
C THR A 88 -9.78 -15.60 7.49
N LEU A 89 -8.91 -16.44 6.92
CA LEU A 89 -7.86 -16.02 5.97
C LEU A 89 -8.48 -15.49 4.67
N THR A 90 -9.49 -16.17 4.15
CA THR A 90 -10.27 -15.74 2.98
C THR A 90 -10.99 -14.41 3.25
N ALA A 91 -11.63 -14.25 4.41
CA ALA A 91 -12.25 -12.99 4.82
C ALA A 91 -11.23 -11.84 4.89
N ARG A 92 -10.04 -12.11 5.44
CA ARG A 92 -8.95 -11.11 5.52
C ARG A 92 -8.39 -10.75 4.14
N ASN A 93 -8.27 -11.72 3.23
CA ASN A 93 -7.88 -11.48 1.84
C ASN A 93 -8.89 -10.57 1.12
N ASN A 94 -10.18 -10.81 1.32
CA ASN A 94 -11.24 -9.98 0.73
C ASN A 94 -11.20 -8.55 1.27
N LEU A 95 -11.02 -8.38 2.58
CA LEU A 95 -10.86 -7.06 3.20
C LEU A 95 -9.66 -6.28 2.63
N ALA A 96 -8.51 -6.95 2.48
CA ALA A 96 -7.31 -6.36 1.88
C ALA A 96 -7.54 -5.93 0.42
N PHE A 97 -8.29 -6.73 -0.34
CA PHE A 97 -8.71 -6.38 -1.70
C PHE A 97 -9.66 -5.17 -1.70
N GLY A 98 -10.59 -5.09 -0.76
CA GLY A 98 -11.45 -3.92 -0.53
C GLY A 98 -10.65 -2.64 -0.29
N TYR A 99 -9.68 -2.68 0.62
CA TYR A 99 -8.78 -1.53 0.86
C TYR A 99 -7.99 -1.12 -0.37
N THR A 100 -7.54 -2.09 -1.16
CA THR A 100 -6.84 -1.84 -2.42
C THR A 100 -7.71 -1.04 -3.39
N ARG A 101 -9.00 -1.39 -3.52
CA ARG A 101 -9.95 -0.67 -4.39
C ARG A 101 -10.27 0.74 -3.88
N VAL A 102 -10.28 0.97 -2.57
CA VAL A 102 -10.50 2.31 -1.96
C VAL A 102 -9.24 3.18 -2.05
N GLY A 103 -8.11 2.63 -2.50
CA GLY A 103 -6.81 3.32 -2.56
C GLY A 103 -6.06 3.35 -1.22
N ARG A 104 -6.52 2.58 -0.23
CA ARG A 104 -5.92 2.41 1.10
C ARG A 104 -4.82 1.34 1.06
N LEU A 105 -3.79 1.57 0.23
CA LEU A 105 -2.79 0.56 -0.12
C LEU A 105 -1.93 0.10 1.08
N CYS A 106 -1.58 1.01 2.00
CA CYS A 106 -0.79 0.65 3.18
C CYS A 106 -1.52 -0.36 4.09
N GLU A 107 -2.83 -0.16 4.26
CA GLU A 107 -3.66 -1.05 5.07
C GLU A 107 -3.88 -2.38 4.35
N ALA A 108 -4.13 -2.35 3.04
CA ALA A 108 -4.19 -3.56 2.22
C ALA A 108 -2.94 -4.42 2.36
N ILE A 109 -1.75 -3.82 2.23
CA ILE A 109 -0.45 -4.50 2.37
C ILE A 109 -0.33 -5.14 3.76
N ALA A 110 -0.63 -4.40 4.83
CA ALA A 110 -0.54 -4.93 6.20
C ALA A 110 -1.46 -6.16 6.40
N HIS A 111 -2.69 -6.10 5.87
CA HIS A 111 -3.61 -7.24 5.94
C HIS A 111 -3.14 -8.43 5.12
N TYR A 112 -2.59 -8.22 3.92
CA TYR A 112 -2.02 -9.27 3.10
C TYR A 112 -0.78 -9.91 3.73
N GLU A 113 0.14 -9.13 4.30
CA GLU A 113 1.33 -9.64 5.00
C GLU A 113 0.95 -10.50 6.21
N LEU A 114 -0.04 -10.05 7.00
CA LEU A 114 -0.54 -10.81 8.14
C LEU A 114 -1.22 -12.11 7.70
N ALA A 115 -2.10 -12.05 6.70
CA ALA A 115 -2.78 -13.23 6.16
C ALA A 115 -1.77 -14.22 5.58
N LEU A 116 -0.77 -13.75 4.84
CA LEU A 116 0.29 -14.57 4.27
C LEU A 116 1.12 -15.26 5.36
N THR A 117 1.49 -14.53 6.41
CA THR A 117 2.24 -15.10 7.54
C THR A 117 1.46 -16.23 8.20
N LEU A 118 0.16 -16.01 8.46
CA LEU A 118 -0.69 -17.03 9.06
C LEU A 118 -0.89 -18.22 8.12
N ALA A 119 -1.15 -18.01 6.84
CA ALA A 119 -1.34 -19.07 5.85
C ALA A 119 -0.07 -19.95 5.70
N ILE A 120 1.12 -19.33 5.68
CA ILE A 120 2.39 -20.06 5.68
C ILE A 120 2.54 -20.94 6.93
N HIS A 121 2.11 -20.44 8.10
CA HIS A 121 2.19 -21.20 9.34
C HIS A 121 1.14 -22.31 9.47
N THR A 122 -0.04 -22.15 8.87
CA THR A 122 -1.19 -23.06 9.07
C THR A 122 -1.26 -24.14 8.01
N VAL A 123 -1.22 -23.76 6.73
CA VAL A 123 -1.41 -24.64 5.57
C VAL A 123 -0.13 -24.81 4.76
N GLY A 124 0.84 -23.91 4.93
CA GLY A 124 2.17 -24.04 4.36
C GLY A 124 2.41 -23.16 3.13
N PRO A 125 3.69 -22.94 2.77
CA PRO A 125 4.09 -21.96 1.75
C PRO A 125 3.68 -22.29 0.31
N ARG A 126 3.25 -23.53 0.04
CA ARG A 126 2.86 -24.02 -1.29
C ARG A 126 1.37 -24.26 -1.46
N ASP A 127 0.60 -23.99 -0.42
CA ASP A 127 -0.85 -24.12 -0.50
C ASP A 127 -1.43 -23.12 -1.53
N PRO A 128 -2.44 -23.50 -2.33
CA PRO A 128 -3.07 -22.60 -3.29
C PRO A 128 -3.53 -21.27 -2.67
N GLU A 129 -4.02 -21.26 -1.43
CA GLU A 129 -4.44 -20.05 -0.72
C GLU A 129 -3.24 -19.15 -0.41
N THR A 130 -2.13 -19.75 0.03
CA THR A 130 -0.87 -19.03 0.27
C THR A 130 -0.29 -18.43 -1.01
N LEU A 131 -0.34 -19.15 -2.13
CA LEU A 131 0.13 -18.65 -3.42
C LEU A 131 -0.76 -17.51 -3.96
N LEU A 132 -2.07 -17.59 -3.73
CA LEU A 132 -3.01 -16.52 -4.06
C LEU A 132 -2.71 -15.25 -3.25
N LEU A 133 -2.51 -15.38 -1.94
CA LEU A 133 -2.12 -14.27 -1.06
C LEU A 133 -0.82 -13.59 -1.53
N ARG A 134 0.18 -14.36 -1.96
CA ARG A 134 1.42 -13.80 -2.52
C ARG A 134 1.19 -12.98 -3.79
N ARG A 135 0.34 -13.46 -4.70
CA ARG A 135 0.00 -12.73 -5.93
C ARG A 135 -0.74 -11.43 -5.61
N ASN A 136 -1.71 -11.48 -4.72
CA ASN A 136 -2.47 -10.29 -4.31
C ASN A 136 -1.59 -9.26 -3.58
N LEU A 137 -0.67 -9.73 -2.74
CA LEU A 137 0.34 -8.88 -2.08
C LEU A 137 1.28 -8.24 -3.11
N ALA A 138 1.72 -8.99 -4.12
CA ALA A 138 2.55 -8.46 -5.21
C ALA A 138 1.84 -7.34 -5.97
N ASP A 139 0.55 -7.52 -6.26
CA ASP A 139 -0.26 -6.48 -6.91
C ASP A 139 -0.42 -5.24 -6.01
N ALA A 140 -0.67 -5.42 -4.72
CA ALA A 140 -0.73 -4.32 -3.76
C ALA A 140 0.58 -3.53 -3.71
N TYR A 141 1.72 -4.21 -3.68
CA TYR A 141 3.04 -3.56 -3.75
C TYR A 141 3.25 -2.83 -5.08
N ARG A 142 2.84 -3.43 -6.21
CA ARG A 142 2.94 -2.79 -7.53
C ARG A 142 2.14 -1.50 -7.58
N MET A 143 0.92 -1.48 -7.04
CA MET A 143 0.10 -0.28 -6.94
C MET A 143 0.70 0.78 -6.00
N ALA A 144 1.40 0.35 -4.95
CA ALA A 144 2.13 1.24 -4.04
C ALA A 144 3.49 1.71 -4.59
N GLY A 145 3.89 1.30 -5.80
CA GLY A 145 5.18 1.64 -6.41
C GLY A 145 6.37 0.84 -5.84
N ARG A 146 6.13 -0.18 -5.02
CA ARG A 146 7.14 -1.05 -4.40
C ARG A 146 7.47 -2.25 -5.30
N PHE A 147 8.03 -1.98 -6.48
CA PHE A 147 8.24 -3.02 -7.51
C PHE A 147 9.20 -4.13 -7.10
N ALA A 148 10.24 -3.82 -6.31
CA ALA A 148 11.19 -4.84 -5.83
C ALA A 148 10.48 -5.90 -4.96
N ASP A 149 9.65 -5.45 -4.02
CA ASP A 149 8.89 -6.34 -3.14
C ASP A 149 7.84 -7.14 -3.94
N ALA A 150 7.21 -6.52 -4.93
CA ALA A 150 6.26 -7.20 -5.81
C ALA A 150 6.91 -8.37 -6.59
N ILE A 151 8.11 -8.15 -7.14
CA ILE A 151 8.86 -9.19 -7.86
C ILE A 151 9.18 -10.35 -6.93
N ILE A 152 9.66 -10.06 -5.71
CA ILE A 152 9.96 -11.09 -4.71
C ILE A 152 8.72 -11.94 -4.42
N GLN A 153 7.57 -11.31 -4.18
CA GLN A 153 6.35 -12.05 -3.87
C GLN A 153 5.84 -12.88 -5.05
N LEU A 154 5.96 -12.36 -6.28
CA LEU A 154 5.54 -13.08 -7.49
C LEU A 154 6.43 -14.29 -7.80
N ASP A 155 7.73 -14.17 -7.55
CA ASP A 155 8.69 -15.27 -7.68
C ASP A 155 8.42 -16.38 -6.65
N LEU A 156 8.20 -15.99 -5.39
CA LEU A 156 7.79 -16.90 -4.32
C LEU A 156 6.43 -17.58 -4.61
N ALA A 157 5.54 -16.93 -5.37
CA ALA A 157 4.26 -17.50 -5.80
C ALA A 157 4.39 -18.53 -6.94
N HIS A 158 5.52 -18.60 -7.64
CA HIS A 158 5.74 -19.52 -8.78
C HIS A 158 6.64 -20.73 -8.44
N CYS A 159 7.56 -20.59 -7.48
CA CYS A 159 8.49 -21.56 -6.86
C CYS A 159 9.00 -22.78 -7.68
N PRO A 160 10.34 -23.03 -7.65
CA PRO A 160 10.99 -23.47 -6.41
C PRO A 160 12.33 -22.73 -6.10
N VAL A 161 12.51 -22.25 -4.86
CA VAL A 161 13.77 -21.62 -4.35
C VAL A 161 14.99 -22.54 -4.48
N PRO A 162 16.24 -22.05 -4.67
CA PRO A 162 16.76 -20.72 -4.32
C PRO A 162 17.56 -20.00 -5.44
N HIS A 163 17.74 -18.67 -5.36
CA HIS A 163 18.84 -17.98 -6.08
C HIS A 163 19.64 -17.09 -5.12
N PRO A 164 20.98 -17.20 -5.12
CA PRO A 164 21.84 -16.37 -4.30
C PRO A 164 21.81 -14.92 -4.77
N HIS A 165 21.97 -14.01 -3.82
CA HIS A 165 22.13 -12.59 -4.09
C HIS A 165 23.37 -12.40 -5.00
N PRO A 166 23.41 -11.45 -5.97
CA PRO A 166 24.61 -11.21 -6.77
C PRO A 166 25.83 -10.74 -5.94
N ALA A 167 25.67 -10.51 -4.64
CA ALA A 167 26.77 -10.30 -3.69
C ALA A 167 27.45 -11.60 -3.24
N ASP A 168 26.78 -12.75 -3.37
CA ASP A 168 27.29 -14.06 -2.97
C ASP A 168 27.98 -14.79 -4.14
N ALA A 169 27.88 -14.24 -5.35
CA ALA A 169 28.48 -14.77 -6.58
C ALA A 169 29.92 -14.28 -6.83
N GLY A 170 30.47 -13.46 -5.93
CA GLY A 170 31.92 -13.29 -5.79
C GLY A 170 32.43 -14.38 -4.85
N ALA A 171 32.99 -15.48 -5.35
CA ALA A 171 34.43 -15.49 -5.59
C ALA A 171 35.16 -14.81 -4.43
N ASP A 172 35.40 -15.56 -3.37
CA ASP A 172 36.72 -16.15 -3.18
C ASP A 172 37.82 -15.09 -3.04
N VAL A 173 38.14 -14.76 -1.80
CA VAL A 173 39.55 -14.61 -1.43
C VAL A 173 39.75 -15.28 -0.08
N ARG A 174 40.21 -16.54 -0.14
CA ARG A 174 41.27 -17.07 0.73
C ARG A 174 41.15 -16.75 2.23
N ARG A 175 40.88 -17.79 3.04
CA ARG A 175 41.57 -18.18 4.29
C ARG A 175 40.57 -18.71 5.31
N THR A 176 40.64 -20.01 5.56
CA THR A 176 41.10 -20.48 6.88
C THR A 176 41.58 -21.92 6.70
N PRO A 177 42.83 -22.23 7.10
CA PRO A 177 43.43 -23.53 6.84
C PRO A 177 42.87 -24.59 7.80
N ALA A 178 42.80 -25.83 7.31
CA ALA A 178 42.54 -27.01 8.11
C ALA A 178 43.53 -27.11 9.29
N PRO A 179 43.10 -27.44 10.53
CA PRO A 179 44.04 -27.73 11.59
C PRO A 179 44.75 -29.05 11.28
N ALA A 180 46.07 -28.92 11.06
CA ALA A 180 47.01 -30.01 10.92
C ALA A 180 47.01 -30.91 12.17
N ARG A 181 47.08 -32.22 11.94
CA ARG A 181 47.53 -33.23 12.91
C ARG A 181 48.82 -32.77 13.58
N ALA A 182 48.79 -32.59 14.90
CA ALA A 182 49.98 -32.63 15.73
C ALA A 182 50.13 -34.05 16.31
N ARG A 183 51.15 -34.76 15.81
CA ARG A 183 51.80 -35.91 16.45
C ARG A 183 52.78 -35.38 17.50
N GLY A 184 52.92 -36.12 18.60
CA GLY A 184 53.94 -35.96 19.66
C GLY A 184 53.23 -35.97 21.02
N GLY A 185 53.25 -37.04 21.82
CA GLY A 185 54.44 -37.74 22.34
C GLY A 185 54.89 -36.96 23.57
N GLU A 186 54.49 -37.32 24.79
CA GLU A 186 55.19 -38.13 25.80
C GLU A 186 54.66 -37.56 27.14
N GLY A 187 54.53 -38.21 28.29
CA GLY A 187 54.91 -39.51 28.81
C GLY A 187 54.64 -39.48 30.33
N GLY A 188 54.55 -40.65 30.96
CA GLY A 188 54.67 -40.83 32.42
C GLY A 188 53.35 -40.84 33.20
N SER A 189 52.89 -42.00 33.69
CA SER A 189 53.22 -42.55 35.04
C SER A 189 52.50 -41.74 36.14
N THR A 190 51.60 -42.26 36.98
CA THR A 190 51.62 -43.52 37.73
C THR A 190 50.21 -43.85 38.26
N ALA A 191 50.00 -45.15 38.50
CA ALA A 191 48.96 -45.75 39.32
C ALA A 191 48.64 -45.03 40.66
N ARG A 192 47.43 -45.29 41.18
CA ARG A 192 47.18 -46.01 42.46
C ARG A 192 45.98 -45.45 43.24
N THR A 193 44.95 -46.31 43.39
CA THR A 193 44.14 -46.57 44.60
C THR A 193 43.55 -45.40 45.40
N GLN A 194 42.23 -45.24 45.36
CA GLN A 194 41.29 -45.58 46.45
C GLN A 194 39.85 -45.47 45.97
#